data_AF-A0A258JP41-F1
#
_entry.id   AF-A0A258JP41-F1
#
_cell.length_a   1.000
_cell.length_b   1.000
_cell.length_c   1.000
_cell.angle_alpha   90.00
_cell.angle_beta   90.00
_cell.angle_gamma   90.00
#
_symmetry.space_group_name_H-M   'P 1'
#
loop_
_entity.id
_entity.type
_entity.pdbx_description
1 polymer ?
#
loop_
_entity_poly.entity_id
_entity_poly.type
_entity_poly.pdbx_seq_one_letter_code
_entity_poly.pdbx_strand_id
1 'polypeptide(L)' 'GKTYQLWLVPDGQPPRSLGTFNGAFGTRSEAIRKLGPKGAAKATLQVTLEPEGGSPFAPTGEVVYSGRLLPE' A
#
# COMPACT_ATOMS: atom_id res chain seq x y z
N GLY A 1 9.65 18.07 2.29
CA GLY A 1 9.31 17.48 0.98
C GLY A 1 8.04 16.65 1.08
N LYS A 2 7.68 15.94 0.01
CA LYS A 2 6.58 14.95 -0.02
C LYS A 2 7.11 13.63 -0.59
N THR A 3 6.46 12.52 -0.27
CA THR A 3 6.80 11.19 -0.81
C THR A 3 5.53 10.41 -1.10
N TYR A 4 5.59 9.46 -2.04
CA TYR A 4 4.51 8.50 -2.20
C TYR A 4 4.67 7.38 -1.18
N GLN A 5 3.56 6.85 -0.70
CA GLN A 5 3.55 5.68 0.14
C GLN A 5 2.57 4.64 -0.39
N LEU A 6 3.05 3.41 -0.52
CA LEU A 6 2.24 2.27 -0.96
C LEU A 6 1.61 1.60 0.26
N TRP A 7 0.33 1.30 0.16
CA TRP A 7 -0.45 0.65 1.20
C TRP A 7 -1.15 -0.57 0.64
N LEU A 8 -1.19 -1.61 1.48
CA LEU A 8 -2.05 -2.77 1.31
C LEU A 8 -3.27 -2.58 2.19
N VAL A 9 -4.46 -2.60 1.60
CA VAL A 9 -5.74 -2.39 2.28
C VAL A 9 -6.60 -3.65 2.10
N PRO A 10 -6.51 -4.63 3.01
CA PRO A 10 -7.39 -5.80 2.97
C PRO A 10 -8.82 -5.43 3.38
N ASP A 11 -9.81 -6.10 2.83
CA ASP A 11 -11.21 -5.91 3.21
C ASP A 11 -11.41 -6.05 4.74
N GLY A 12 -12.00 -5.01 5.35
CA GLY A 12 -12.31 -4.98 6.77
C GLY A 12 -11.10 -4.91 7.71
N GLN A 13 -9.89 -4.68 7.20
CA GLN A 13 -8.68 -4.53 8.01
C GLN A 13 -8.00 -3.16 7.82
N PRO A 14 -7.24 -2.68 8.81
CA PRO A 14 -6.46 -1.45 8.66
C PRO A 14 -5.43 -1.54 7.52
N PRO A 15 -5.15 -0.42 6.83
CA PRO A 15 -4.06 -0.33 5.86
C PRO A 15 -2.72 -0.72 6.49
N ARG A 16 -1.88 -1.41 5.71
CA ARG A 16 -0.52 -1.77 6.08
C ARG A 16 0.45 -1.12 5.11
N SER A 17 1.41 -0.38 5.65
CA SER A 17 2.46 0.24 4.83
C SER A 17 3.29 -0.83 4.12
N LEU A 18 3.52 -0.63 2.83
CA LEU A 18 4.43 -1.43 1.99
C LEU A 18 5.72 -0.67 1.65
N GLY A 19 5.87 0.56 2.15
CA GLY A 19 7.03 1.42 1.97
C GLY A 19 6.75 2.70 1.19
N THR A 20 7.72 3.62 1.24
CA THR A 20 7.68 4.90 0.53
C THR A 20 8.51 4.85 -0.75
N PHE A 21 8.20 5.74 -1.70
CA PHE A 21 8.90 5.83 -2.98
C PHE A 21 8.76 7.22 -3.62
N ASN A 22 9.74 7.59 -4.47
CA ASN A 22 9.77 8.86 -5.21
C ASN A 22 9.93 8.66 -6.73
N GLY A 23 9.76 7.42 -7.22
CA GLY A 23 9.99 7.04 -8.62
C GLY A 23 9.58 5.58 -8.87
N ALA A 24 10.20 4.92 -9.86
CA ALA A 24 9.96 3.50 -10.10
C ALA A 24 10.25 2.69 -8.82
N PHE A 25 9.28 1.87 -8.42
CA PHE A 25 9.32 1.16 -7.14
C PHE A 25 8.94 -0.29 -7.34
N GLY A 26 9.80 -1.19 -6.85
CA GLY A 26 9.53 -2.61 -6.72
C GLY A 26 9.75 -3.00 -5.27
N THR A 27 8.77 -3.67 -4.66
CA THR A 27 8.89 -4.18 -3.30
C THR A 27 8.47 -5.65 -3.25
N ARG A 28 9.20 -6.43 -2.46
CA ARG A 28 8.76 -7.76 -2.02
C ARG A 28 8.31 -7.61 -0.58
N SER A 29 7.00 -7.63 -0.38
CA SER A 29 6.44 -7.47 0.97
C SER A 29 6.03 -8.80 1.57
N GLU A 30 6.54 -9.09 2.76
CA GLU A 30 6.05 -10.18 3.61
C GLU A 30 4.56 -10.01 3.95
N ALA A 31 4.04 -8.78 4.01
CA ALA A 31 2.62 -8.54 4.24
C ALA A 31 1.76 -9.06 3.09
N ILE A 32 2.23 -8.91 1.84
CA ILE A 32 1.56 -9.48 0.65
C ILE A 32 1.71 -11.00 0.64
N ARG A 33 2.91 -11.54 0.93
CA ARG A 33 3.12 -13.00 0.97
C ARG A 33 2.22 -13.69 1.99
N LYS A 34 2.03 -13.10 3.17
CA LYS A 34 1.18 -13.63 4.25
C LYS A 34 -0.32 -13.59 3.93
N LEU A 35 -0.78 -12.71 3.04
CA LEU A 35 -2.19 -12.69 2.61
C LEU A 35 -2.57 -13.95 1.82
N GLY A 36 -1.61 -14.51 1.07
CA GLY A 36 -1.87 -15.57 0.10
C GLY A 36 -2.81 -15.14 -1.04
N PRO A 37 -3.07 -16.03 -2.01
CA PRO A 37 -3.83 -15.68 -3.23
C PRO A 37 -5.27 -15.23 -2.95
N LYS A 38 -5.95 -15.93 -2.04
CA LYS A 38 -7.35 -15.61 -1.68
C LYS A 38 -7.48 -14.29 -0.91
N GLY A 39 -6.49 -13.96 -0.09
CA GLY A 39 -6.44 -12.69 0.62
C GLY A 39 -6.09 -11.54 -0.32
N ALA A 40 -5.13 -11.76 -1.22
CA ALA A 40 -4.75 -10.79 -2.23
C ALA A 40 -5.93 -10.40 -3.12
N ALA A 41 -6.75 -11.35 -3.57
CA ALA A 41 -7.95 -11.08 -4.37
C ALA A 41 -9.01 -10.17 -3.68
N LYS A 42 -8.90 -9.98 -2.36
CA LYS A 42 -9.77 -9.12 -1.53
C LYS A 42 -9.03 -7.90 -0.97
N ALA A 43 -7.86 -7.59 -1.52
CA ALA A 43 -7.05 -6.49 -1.07
C ALA A 43 -6.94 -5.42 -2.16
N THR A 44 -6.96 -4.17 -1.71
CA THR A 44 -6.75 -3.00 -2.55
C THR A 44 -5.35 -2.46 -2.27
N LEU A 45 -4.60 -2.16 -3.32
CA LEU A 45 -3.42 -1.31 -3.20
C LEU A 45 -3.86 0.16 -3.27
N GLN A 46 -3.33 0.97 -2.38
CA GLN A 46 -3.49 2.42 -2.40
C GLN A 46 -2.13 3.10 -2.41
N VAL A 47 -2.02 4.19 -3.16
CA VAL A 47 -0.88 5.10 -3.10
C VAL A 47 -1.36 6.40 -2.51
N THR A 48 -0.69 6.87 -1.46
CA THR A 48 -0.94 8.19 -0.88
C THR A 48 0.22 9.14 -1.05
N LEU A 49 -0.07 10.44 -1.07
CA LEU A 49 0.94 11.50 -1.06
C LEU A 49 1.17 11.98 0.38
N GLU A 50 2.21 11.46 1.01
CA GLU A 50 2.54 11.70 2.42
C GLU A 50 3.59 12.81 2.60
N PRO A 51 3.72 13.36 3.82
CA PRO A 51 4.88 14.17 4.18
C PRO A 51 6.21 13.41 3.96
N GLU A 52 7.31 14.14 3.87
CA GLU A 52 8.64 13.54 3.82
C GLU A 52 8.87 12.56 4.98
N GLY A 53 9.38 11.36 4.66
CA GLY A 53 9.51 10.25 5.61
C GLY A 53 8.31 9.30 5.67
N GLY A 54 7.16 9.70 5.11
CA GLY A 54 5.93 8.89 5.10
C GLY A 54 5.17 8.92 6.43
N SER A 55 4.08 8.16 6.49
CA SER A 55 3.31 7.91 7.69
C SER A 55 3.61 6.54 8.30
N PRO A 56 3.82 6.45 9.63
CA PRO A 56 4.18 5.20 10.30
C PRO A 56 3.01 4.23 10.49
N PHE A 57 1.77 4.71 10.62
CA PHE A 57 0.66 3.87 11.11
C PHE A 57 -0.56 3.81 10.19
N ALA A 58 -0.97 4.94 9.62
CA ALA A 58 -2.16 5.03 8.78
C ALA A 58 -1.95 6.10 7.70
N PRO A 59 -2.60 5.99 6.53
CA PRO A 59 -2.52 7.04 5.52
C PRO A 59 -2.92 8.40 6.11
N THR A 60 -2.10 9.42 5.92
CA THR A 60 -2.41 10.81 6.34
C THR A 60 -2.57 11.76 5.15
N GLY A 61 -2.07 11.33 4.00
CA GLY A 61 -2.15 12.06 2.75
C GLY A 61 -3.37 11.69 1.90
N GLU A 62 -3.52 12.44 0.82
CA GLU A 62 -4.50 12.13 -0.23
C GLU A 62 -4.17 10.81 -0.91
N VAL A 63 -5.20 10.00 -1.19
CA VAL A 63 -5.08 8.81 -2.03
C VAL A 63 -5.05 9.23 -3.49
N VAL A 64 -3.90 9.04 -4.15
CA VAL A 64 -3.68 9.43 -5.56
C VAL A 64 -3.84 8.26 -6.52
N TYR A 65 -3.82 7.02 -6.02
CA TYR A 65 -4.12 5.82 -6.80
C TYR A 65 -4.77 4.76 -5.92
N SER A 66 -5.72 4.01 -6.48
CA SER A 66 -6.34 2.87 -5.82
C SER A 66 -6.70 1.79 -6.84
N GLY A 67 -6.37 0.54 -6.56
CA GLY A 67 -6.70 -0.59 -7.43
C GLY A 67 -6.71 -1.91 -6.68
N ARG A 68 -7.61 -2.83 -7.08
CA ARG A 68 -7.65 -4.18 -6.50
C ARG A 68 -6.49 -5.01 -7.01
N LEU A 69 -5.95 -5.84 -6.13
CA LEU A 69 -5.04 -6.91 -6.52
C LEU A 69 -5.84 -8.02 -7.19
N LEU A 70 -5.49 -8.31 -8.45
CA LEU A 70 -6.03 -9.45 -9.18
C LEU A 70 -5.05 -10.62 -9.03
N PRO A 71 -5.54 -11.84 -8.79
CA PRO A 71 -4.71 -13.02 -8.98
C PRO A 71 -4.28 -13.11 -10.45
N GLU A 72 -3.05 -13.61 -10.69
CA GLU A 72 -2.65 -14.07 -12.02
C GLU A 72 -3.48 -15.27 -12.49
#